data_AF-D0USI3-F1
#
_entry.id   AF-D0USI3-F1
#
_cell.length_a   1.000
_cell.length_b   1.000
_cell.length_c   1.000
_cell.angle_alpha   90.00
_cell.angle_beta   90.00
_cell.angle_gamma   90.00
#
_symmetry.space_group_name_H-M   'P 1'
#
loop_
_entity.id
_entity.type
_entity.pdbx_description
1 polymer ?
#
loop_
_entity_poly.entity_id
_entity_poly.type
_entity_poly.pdbx_seq_one_letter_code
_entity_poly.pdbx_strand_id
1 'polypeptide(L)'
;RHLAGEISQEWAELTEKDTEMKGKLVALSKDIVPYHMKHNAEAEACDLLMEIECLDMLEQYVDESVFSRVCLYLTSCVPFVPEPEDTNLLKTSLKLLRKFKKHPDALRLAMQLNDTALIEQIFNSCDDKSTQKQMAFMLGRQQIFLELNEEIDDYDDLVEIMSNSHLNNHFLSLAREL
;
A
#
# COMPACT_ATOMS: atom_id res chain seq x y z
N ARG A 1 16.98 -18.77 9.24
CA ARG A 1 15.96 -19.55 8.50
C ARG A 1 15.16 -20.49 9.38
N HIS A 2 15.74 -21.31 10.26
CA HIS A 2 14.93 -22.20 11.13
C HIS A 2 14.21 -21.44 12.26
N LEU A 3 14.88 -20.45 12.86
CA LEU A 3 14.32 -19.70 13.99
C LEU A 3 12.99 -18.97 13.68
N ALA A 4 12.86 -18.36 12.50
CA ALA A 4 11.62 -17.66 12.12
C ALA A 4 10.44 -18.63 11.98
N GLY A 5 10.67 -19.80 11.38
CA GLY A 5 9.65 -20.84 11.26
C GLY A 5 9.28 -21.48 12.60
N GLU A 6 10.27 -21.67 13.49
CA GLU A 6 10.04 -22.15 14.87
C GLU A 6 9.21 -21.15 15.68
N ILE A 7 9.47 -19.84 15.55
CA ILE A 7 8.68 -18.78 16.19
C ILE A 7 7.22 -18.81 15.71
N SER A 8 6.99 -18.94 14.40
CA SER A 8 5.63 -19.01 13.85
C SER A 8 4.89 -20.27 14.33
N GLN A 9 5.56 -21.42 14.38
CA GLN A 9 4.98 -22.65 14.92
C GLN A 9 4.62 -22.52 16.40
N GLU A 10 5.54 -22.00 17.20
CA GLU A 10 5.32 -21.80 18.63
C GLU A 10 4.20 -20.77 18.89
N TRP A 11 4.12 -19.72 18.08
CA TRP A 11 3.03 -18.74 18.13
C TRP A 11 1.65 -19.36 17.86
N ALA A 12 1.56 -20.28 16.89
CA ALA A 12 0.32 -20.97 16.55
C ALA A 12 -0.14 -21.95 17.64
N GLU A 13 0.80 -22.53 18.42
CA GLU A 13 0.49 -23.44 19.53
C GLU A 13 0.08 -22.71 20.82
N LEU A 14 0.45 -21.44 20.97
CA LEU A 14 0.19 -20.64 22.18
C LEU A 14 -1.26 -20.16 22.26
N THR A 15 -1.90 -20.34 23.43
CA THR A 15 -3.25 -19.81 23.67
C THR A 15 -3.19 -18.36 24.17
N GLU A 16 -4.32 -17.64 24.16
CA GLU A 16 -4.39 -16.24 24.65
C GLU A 16 -3.91 -16.05 26.10
N LYS A 17 -3.86 -17.12 26.88
CA LYS A 17 -3.40 -17.13 28.28
C LYS A 17 -1.88 -17.00 28.44
N ASP A 18 -1.11 -17.27 27.38
CA ASP A 18 0.35 -17.28 27.41
C ASP A 18 0.94 -15.92 26.98
N THR A 19 0.40 -14.84 27.54
CA THR A 19 0.75 -13.46 27.16
C THR A 19 2.24 -13.17 27.37
N GLU A 20 2.86 -13.78 28.37
CA GLU A 20 4.29 -13.62 28.67
C GLU A 20 5.19 -14.28 27.63
N MET A 21 4.79 -15.45 27.10
CA MET A 21 5.51 -16.15 26.04
C MET A 21 5.35 -15.42 24.70
N LYS A 22 4.13 -14.96 24.39
CA LYS A 22 3.86 -14.10 23.23
C LYS A 22 4.69 -12.82 23.26
N GLY A 23 4.81 -12.18 24.42
CA GLY A 23 5.68 -11.02 24.59
C GLY A 23 7.15 -11.29 24.26
N LYS A 24 7.68 -12.47 24.65
CA LYS A 24 9.05 -12.88 24.31
C LYS A 24 9.23 -13.14 22.82
N LEU A 25 8.27 -13.80 22.17
CA LEU A 25 8.30 -14.04 20.73
C LEU A 25 8.25 -12.73 19.94
N VAL A 26 7.41 -11.78 20.34
CA VAL A 26 7.38 -10.44 19.73
C VAL A 26 8.72 -9.70 19.93
N ALA A 27 9.32 -9.79 21.11
CA ALA A 27 10.64 -9.19 21.36
C ALA A 27 11.72 -9.82 20.47
N LEU A 28 11.71 -11.15 20.30
CA LEU A 28 12.63 -11.84 19.42
C LEU A 28 12.43 -11.45 17.95
N SER A 29 11.18 -11.33 17.51
CA SER A 29 10.86 -10.86 16.15
C SER A 29 11.37 -9.44 15.88
N LYS A 30 11.40 -8.56 16.90
CA LYS A 30 11.98 -7.21 16.77
C LYS A 30 13.49 -7.21 16.51
N ASP A 31 14.21 -8.23 16.96
CA ASP A 31 15.65 -8.37 16.67
C ASP A 31 15.90 -9.02 15.31
N ILE A 32 15.01 -9.93 14.90
CA ILE A 32 15.10 -10.70 13.65
C ILE A 32 14.73 -9.85 12.43
N VAL A 33 13.62 -9.10 12.49
CA VAL A 33 13.11 -8.32 11.33
C VAL A 33 14.16 -7.36 10.75
N PRO A 34 14.85 -6.52 11.54
CA PRO A 34 15.90 -5.63 11.03
C PRO A 34 17.06 -6.39 10.37
N TYR A 35 17.40 -7.57 10.91
CA TYR A 35 18.45 -8.41 10.34
C TYR A 35 18.06 -8.92 8.96
N HIS A 36 16.83 -9.42 8.80
CA HIS A 36 16.31 -9.89 7.51
C HIS A 36 16.22 -8.76 6.48
N MET A 37 15.72 -7.58 6.88
CA MET A 37 15.65 -6.41 6.00
C MET A 37 17.03 -5.96 5.50
N LYS A 38 18.08 -6.05 6.34
CA LYS A 38 19.46 -5.72 5.94
C LYS A 38 20.10 -6.74 4.99
N HIS A 39 19.65 -7.99 5.03
CA HIS A 39 20.21 -9.09 4.24
C HIS A 39 19.37 -9.45 3.01
N ASN A 40 18.51 -8.54 2.53
CA ASN A 40 17.62 -8.77 1.39
C ASN A 40 16.67 -9.97 1.56
N ALA A 41 16.27 -10.24 2.81
CA ALA A 41 15.31 -11.28 3.16
C ALA A 41 13.97 -10.63 3.54
N GLU A 42 13.50 -9.65 2.75
CA GLU A 42 12.28 -8.90 3.03
C GLU A 42 11.05 -9.79 3.11
N ALA A 43 10.92 -10.75 2.20
CA ALA A 43 9.81 -11.70 2.17
C ALA A 43 9.74 -12.51 3.47
N GLU A 44 10.89 -13.03 3.94
CA GLU A 44 10.96 -13.79 5.20
C GLU A 44 10.57 -12.92 6.42
N ALA A 45 10.91 -11.63 6.40
CA ALA A 45 10.51 -10.69 7.45
C ALA A 45 9.01 -10.38 7.41
N CYS A 46 8.44 -10.20 6.22
CA CYS A 46 7.01 -10.01 6.03
C CYS A 46 6.24 -11.25 6.48
N ASP A 47 6.66 -12.44 6.07
CA ASP A 47 6.04 -13.72 6.45
C ASP A 47 6.02 -13.88 7.96
N LEU A 48 7.17 -13.68 8.62
CA LEU A 48 7.25 -13.74 10.08
C LEU A 48 6.23 -12.79 10.74
N LEU A 49 6.13 -11.54 10.26
CA LEU A 49 5.21 -10.54 10.81
C LEU A 49 3.74 -10.81 10.51
N MET A 50 3.44 -11.44 9.37
CA MET A 50 2.09 -11.92 9.05
C MET A 50 1.67 -13.04 10.01
N GLU A 51 2.53 -14.03 10.21
CA GLU A 51 2.26 -15.19 11.08
C GLU A 51 2.08 -14.82 12.55
N ILE A 52 2.80 -13.81 13.05
CA ILE A 52 2.63 -13.30 14.42
C ILE A 52 1.58 -12.17 14.54
N GLU A 53 0.85 -11.87 13.47
CA GLU A 53 -0.17 -10.81 13.39
C GLU A 53 0.33 -9.41 13.79
N CYS A 54 1.64 -9.12 13.66
CA CYS A 54 2.26 -7.86 14.09
C CYS A 54 2.79 -7.03 12.92
N LEU A 55 2.04 -6.98 11.81
CA LEU A 55 2.37 -6.24 10.60
C LEU A 55 2.62 -4.73 10.82
N ASP A 56 1.98 -4.11 11.81
CA ASP A 56 2.18 -2.67 12.11
C ASP A 56 3.64 -2.33 12.48
N MET A 57 4.42 -3.30 12.96
CA MET A 57 5.84 -3.08 13.30
C MET A 57 6.71 -2.82 12.07
N LEU A 58 6.26 -3.26 10.89
CA LEU A 58 7.02 -3.18 9.65
C LEU A 58 7.33 -1.71 9.27
N GLU A 59 6.49 -0.76 9.64
CA GLU A 59 6.72 0.68 9.41
C GLU A 59 8.03 1.19 10.03
N GLN A 60 8.46 0.59 11.15
CA GLN A 60 9.65 1.04 11.90
C GLN A 60 10.97 0.55 11.27
N TYR A 61 10.91 -0.52 10.48
CA TYR A 61 12.10 -1.22 9.98
C TYR A 61 12.27 -1.13 8.46
N VAL A 62 11.31 -0.51 7.77
CA VAL A 62 11.37 -0.31 6.32
C VAL A 62 12.04 1.01 5.98
N ASP A 63 13.11 0.91 5.19
CA ASP A 63 13.87 2.03 4.62
C ASP A 63 13.50 2.28 3.14
N GLU A 64 13.98 3.40 2.58
CA GLU A 64 13.71 3.81 1.19
C GLU A 64 14.24 2.82 0.14
N SER A 65 15.27 2.04 0.44
CA SER A 65 15.80 1.02 -0.48
C SER A 65 14.99 -0.29 -0.48
N VAL A 66 14.15 -0.48 0.53
CA VAL A 66 13.50 -1.76 0.83
C VAL A 66 11.97 -1.67 0.64
N PHE A 67 11.37 -0.49 0.88
CA PHE A 67 9.92 -0.32 0.85
C PHE A 67 9.28 -0.76 -0.47
N SER A 68 9.94 -0.52 -1.61
CA SER A 68 9.40 -0.88 -2.93
C SER A 68 9.22 -2.39 -3.07
N ARG A 69 10.20 -3.18 -2.60
CA ARG A 69 10.16 -4.64 -2.59
C ARG A 69 9.14 -5.16 -1.59
N VAL A 70 9.05 -4.53 -0.43
CA VAL A 70 8.08 -4.91 0.61
C VAL A 70 6.65 -4.64 0.16
N CYS A 71 6.35 -3.45 -0.36
CA CYS A 71 5.03 -3.13 -0.89
C CYS A 71 4.65 -4.04 -2.07
N LEU A 72 5.60 -4.37 -2.96
CA LEU A 72 5.37 -5.32 -4.03
C LEU A 72 5.01 -6.70 -3.49
N TYR A 73 5.78 -7.20 -2.52
CA TYR A 73 5.53 -8.48 -1.87
C TYR A 73 4.15 -8.52 -1.23
N LEU A 74 3.83 -7.56 -0.36
CA LEU A 74 2.54 -7.49 0.33
C LEU A 74 1.37 -7.43 -0.66
N THR A 75 1.48 -6.60 -1.71
CA THR A 75 0.43 -6.49 -2.74
C THR A 75 0.28 -7.78 -3.55
N SER A 76 1.38 -8.50 -3.80
CA SER A 76 1.35 -9.81 -4.45
C SER A 76 0.73 -10.90 -3.57
N CYS A 77 0.77 -10.78 -2.25
CA CYS A 77 0.14 -11.71 -1.32
C CYS A 77 -1.38 -11.53 -1.23
N VAL A 78 -1.91 -10.33 -1.48
CA VAL A 78 -3.35 -10.00 -1.35
C VAL A 78 -4.29 -11.02 -2.03
N PRO A 79 -4.06 -11.48 -3.27
CA PRO A 79 -4.97 -12.44 -3.92
C PRO A 79 -4.97 -13.85 -3.31
N PHE A 80 -3.99 -14.16 -2.44
CA PHE A 80 -3.80 -15.48 -1.84
C PHE A 80 -4.28 -15.56 -0.39
N VAL A 81 -4.78 -14.45 0.15
CA VAL A 81 -5.13 -14.29 1.55
C VAL A 81 -6.63 -13.97 1.65
N PRO A 82 -7.36 -14.57 2.61
CA PRO A 82 -8.79 -14.30 2.76
C PRO A 82 -9.06 -12.93 3.41
N GLU A 83 -10.27 -12.40 3.21
CA GLU A 83 -10.78 -11.31 4.05
C GLU A 83 -10.91 -11.80 5.51
N PRO A 84 -10.46 -11.02 6.52
CA PRO A 84 -10.08 -9.60 6.50
C PRO A 84 -8.56 -9.31 6.41
N GLU A 85 -7.72 -10.34 6.31
CA GLU A 85 -6.27 -10.21 6.30
C GLU A 85 -5.77 -9.48 5.06
N ASP A 86 -6.39 -9.72 3.91
CA ASP A 86 -6.13 -9.03 2.64
C ASP A 86 -6.21 -7.49 2.78
N THR A 87 -7.22 -7.02 3.49
CA THR A 87 -7.52 -5.61 3.76
C THR A 87 -6.46 -5.04 4.71
N ASN A 88 -5.99 -5.84 5.67
CA ASN A 88 -4.92 -5.44 6.56
C ASN A 88 -3.58 -5.27 5.81
N LEU A 89 -3.28 -6.19 4.88
CA LEU A 89 -2.10 -6.10 4.00
C LEU A 89 -2.15 -4.85 3.12
N LEU A 90 -3.30 -4.57 2.50
CA LEU A 90 -3.51 -3.37 1.69
C LEU A 90 -3.36 -2.09 2.53
N LYS A 91 -3.97 -2.03 3.72
CA LYS A 91 -3.85 -0.88 4.63
C LYS A 91 -2.41 -0.66 5.07
N THR A 92 -1.68 -1.72 5.41
CA THR A 92 -0.27 -1.64 5.81
C THR A 92 0.59 -1.14 4.65
N SER A 93 0.40 -1.70 3.45
CA SER A 93 1.09 -1.26 2.23
C SER A 93 0.80 0.21 1.90
N LEU A 94 -0.45 0.64 2.06
CA LEU A 94 -0.88 2.03 1.86
C LEU A 94 -0.17 2.98 2.84
N LYS A 95 -0.09 2.62 4.14
CA LYS A 95 0.65 3.42 5.15
C LYS A 95 2.11 3.62 4.73
N LEU A 96 2.78 2.55 4.28
CA LEU A 96 4.17 2.62 3.80
C LEU A 96 4.30 3.53 2.58
N LEU A 97 3.45 3.36 1.56
CA LEU A 97 3.49 4.19 0.35
C LEU A 97 3.27 5.67 0.65
N ARG A 98 2.37 5.99 1.60
CA ARG A 98 2.17 7.37 2.08
C ARG A 98 3.42 7.92 2.77
N LYS A 99 4.07 7.13 3.61
CA LYS A 99 5.32 7.51 4.30
C LYS A 99 6.44 7.88 3.30
N PHE A 100 6.55 7.15 2.19
CA PHE A 100 7.54 7.41 1.13
C PHE A 100 7.04 8.33 0.00
N LYS A 101 5.91 9.03 0.19
CA LYS A 101 5.33 9.99 -0.78
C LYS A 101 5.07 9.39 -2.17
N LYS A 102 4.74 8.10 -2.26
CA LYS A 102 4.34 7.43 -3.50
C LYS A 102 2.82 7.52 -3.68
N HIS A 103 2.33 8.73 -3.94
CA HIS A 103 0.90 9.03 -4.03
C HIS A 103 0.15 8.23 -5.12
N PRO A 104 0.68 8.03 -6.35
CA PRO A 104 -0.03 7.25 -7.38
C PRO A 104 -0.22 5.78 -7.01
N ASP A 105 0.80 5.16 -6.43
CA ASP A 105 0.71 3.77 -5.97
C ASP A 105 -0.23 3.64 -4.77
N ALA A 106 -0.17 4.59 -3.83
CA ALA A 106 -1.09 4.63 -2.69
C ALA A 106 -2.55 4.81 -3.16
N LEU A 107 -2.79 5.64 -4.17
CA LEU A 107 -4.12 5.84 -4.78
C LEU A 107 -4.64 4.53 -5.38
N ARG A 108 -3.78 3.78 -6.08
CA ARG A 108 -4.16 2.48 -6.64
C ARG A 108 -4.62 1.50 -5.56
N LEU A 109 -3.93 1.45 -4.43
CA LEU A 109 -4.35 0.60 -3.30
C LEU A 109 -5.62 1.12 -2.63
N ALA A 110 -5.79 2.45 -2.51
CA ALA A 110 -7.01 3.05 -1.96
C ALA A 110 -8.24 2.77 -2.83
N MET A 111 -8.09 2.80 -4.15
CA MET A 111 -9.14 2.39 -5.10
C MET A 111 -9.49 0.91 -4.94
N GLN A 112 -8.50 0.04 -4.71
CA GLN A 112 -8.74 -1.39 -4.47
C GLN A 112 -9.50 -1.63 -3.15
N LEU A 113 -9.24 -0.82 -2.11
CA LEU A 113 -9.96 -0.82 -0.85
C LEU A 113 -11.37 -0.20 -0.94
N ASN A 114 -11.70 0.45 -2.06
CA ASN A 114 -12.96 1.15 -2.30
C ASN A 114 -13.32 2.19 -1.21
N ASP A 115 -12.30 2.82 -0.61
CA ASP A 115 -12.47 3.85 0.42
C ASP A 115 -12.33 5.25 -0.21
N THR A 116 -13.47 5.88 -0.51
CA THR A 116 -13.51 7.19 -1.17
C THR A 116 -12.86 8.30 -0.34
N ALA A 117 -12.97 8.25 0.99
CA ALA A 117 -12.35 9.24 1.86
C ALA A 117 -10.82 9.13 1.83
N LEU A 118 -10.28 7.91 1.79
CA LEU A 118 -8.84 7.70 1.63
C LEU A 118 -8.33 8.16 0.26
N ILE A 119 -9.10 7.90 -0.81
CA ILE A 119 -8.77 8.35 -2.17
C ILE A 119 -8.64 9.88 -2.20
N GLU A 120 -9.63 10.60 -1.65
CA GLU A 120 -9.63 12.06 -1.58
C GLU A 120 -8.45 12.59 -0.76
N GLN A 121 -8.18 12.00 0.42
CA GLN A 121 -7.03 12.39 1.24
C GLN A 121 -5.69 12.21 0.52
N ILE A 122 -5.51 11.10 -0.21
CA ILE A 122 -4.27 10.84 -0.94
C ILE A 122 -4.14 11.83 -2.11
N PHE A 123 -5.22 12.10 -2.81
CA PHE A 123 -5.25 13.06 -3.92
C PHE A 123 -4.90 14.48 -3.46
N ASN A 124 -5.47 14.94 -2.35
CA ASN A 124 -5.20 16.25 -1.77
C ASN A 124 -3.82 16.36 -1.10
N SER A 125 -3.22 15.24 -0.70
CA SER A 125 -1.87 15.21 -0.12
C SER A 125 -0.73 15.34 -1.15
N CYS A 126 -1.06 15.32 -2.44
CA CYS A 126 -0.07 15.39 -3.51
C CYS A 126 0.27 16.86 -3.84
N ASP A 127 1.48 17.29 -3.52
CA ASP A 127 1.93 18.67 -3.80
C ASP A 127 2.29 18.89 -5.28
N ASP A 128 2.63 17.82 -6.01
CA ASP A 128 3.05 17.90 -7.41
C ASP A 128 1.85 17.86 -8.37
N LYS A 129 1.58 19.00 -9.02
CA LYS A 129 0.47 19.17 -9.97
C LYS A 129 0.53 18.18 -11.14
N SER A 130 1.72 17.85 -11.65
CA SER A 130 1.85 16.89 -12.75
C SER A 130 1.41 15.50 -12.31
N THR A 131 1.89 15.06 -11.14
CA THR A 131 1.48 13.78 -10.54
C THR A 131 0.00 13.77 -10.19
N GLN A 132 -0.56 14.89 -9.72
CA GLN A 132 -1.99 15.03 -9.43
C GLN A 132 -2.85 14.89 -10.69
N LYS A 133 -2.45 15.48 -11.82
CA LYS A 133 -3.11 15.27 -13.12
C LYS A 133 -3.03 13.81 -13.57
N GLN A 134 -1.90 13.14 -13.38
CA GLN A 134 -1.78 11.70 -13.67
C GLN A 134 -2.73 10.86 -12.81
N MET A 135 -2.87 11.21 -11.53
CA MET A 135 -3.82 10.58 -10.62
C MET A 135 -5.27 10.82 -11.07
N ALA A 136 -5.60 12.02 -11.55
CA ALA A 136 -6.91 12.32 -12.13
C ALA A 136 -7.21 11.44 -13.36
N PHE A 137 -6.24 11.19 -14.25
CA PHE A 137 -6.41 10.24 -15.35
C PHE A 137 -6.67 8.81 -14.87
N MET A 138 -6.02 8.39 -13.78
CA MET A 138 -6.28 7.08 -13.17
C MET A 138 -7.72 6.98 -12.65
N LEU A 139 -8.20 8.02 -11.97
CA LEU A 139 -9.57 8.10 -11.45
C LEU A 139 -10.61 8.13 -12.56
N GLY A 140 -10.41 8.95 -13.60
CA GLY A 140 -11.29 9.02 -14.76
C GLY A 140 -11.41 7.69 -15.50
N ARG A 141 -10.32 6.91 -15.59
CA ARG A 141 -10.35 5.55 -16.14
C ARG A 141 -11.16 4.58 -15.28
N GLN A 142 -11.09 4.71 -13.96
CA GLN A 142 -11.88 3.90 -13.02
C GLN A 142 -13.30 4.43 -12.81
N GLN A 143 -13.69 5.51 -13.50
CA GLN A 143 -14.97 6.20 -13.36
C GLN A 143 -15.26 6.67 -11.93
N ILE A 144 -14.20 6.99 -11.17
CA ILE A 144 -14.30 7.55 -9.83
C ILE A 144 -14.23 9.07 -9.97
N PHE A 145 -15.29 9.75 -9.53
CA PHE A 145 -15.34 11.20 -9.52
C PHE A 145 -15.16 11.71 -8.09
N LEU A 146 -14.22 12.64 -7.88
CA LEU A 146 -14.00 13.30 -6.60
C LEU A 146 -14.64 14.68 -6.64
N GLU A 147 -15.36 15.03 -5.57
CA GLU A 147 -15.82 16.40 -5.34
C GLU A 147 -14.64 17.24 -4.84
N LEU A 148 -13.93 17.86 -5.78
CA LEU A 148 -12.80 18.75 -5.46
C LEU A 148 -13.33 20.10 -4.97
N ASN A 149 -12.55 20.76 -4.11
CA ASN A 149 -12.82 22.16 -3.75
C ASN A 149 -12.50 23.07 -4.95
N GLU A 150 -13.42 23.98 -5.28
CA GLU A 150 -13.29 24.96 -6.37
C GLU A 150 -12.08 25.90 -6.18
N GLU A 151 -11.56 26.01 -4.96
CA GLU A 151 -10.37 26.81 -4.63
C GLU A 151 -9.04 26.14 -5.03
N ILE A 152 -9.07 24.90 -5.51
CA ILE A 152 -7.85 24.18 -5.93
C ILE A 152 -7.35 24.75 -7.27
N ASP A 153 -6.06 25.03 -7.33
CA ASP A 153 -5.39 25.38 -8.58
C ASP A 153 -5.60 24.28 -9.64
N ASP A 154 -5.90 24.65 -10.87
CA ASP A 154 -6.21 23.73 -11.99
C ASP A 154 -7.50 22.89 -11.78
N TYR A 155 -8.44 23.35 -10.94
CA TYR A 155 -9.74 22.68 -10.73
C TYR A 155 -10.45 22.29 -12.03
N ASP A 156 -10.58 23.23 -12.97
CA ASP A 156 -11.25 23.00 -14.26
C ASP A 156 -10.58 21.88 -15.05
N ASP A 157 -9.25 21.90 -15.16
CA ASP A 157 -8.46 20.85 -15.82
C ASP A 157 -8.67 19.49 -15.15
N LEU A 158 -8.63 19.43 -13.81
CA LEU A 158 -8.74 18.18 -13.05
C LEU A 158 -10.14 17.56 -13.20
N VAL A 159 -11.19 18.38 -13.14
CA VAL A 159 -12.57 17.95 -13.36
C VAL A 159 -12.75 17.47 -14.80
N GLU A 160 -12.21 18.19 -15.79
CA GLU A 160 -12.28 17.77 -17.19
C GLU A 160 -11.57 16.44 -17.42
N ILE A 161 -10.36 16.26 -16.87
CA ILE A 161 -9.61 15.00 -16.95
C ILE A 161 -10.38 13.85 -16.29
N MET A 162 -10.91 14.05 -15.09
CA MET A 162 -11.69 13.01 -14.38
C MET A 162 -12.98 12.64 -15.10
N SER A 163 -13.60 13.59 -15.83
CA SER A 163 -14.77 13.33 -16.67
C SER A 163 -14.45 12.50 -17.91
N ASN A 164 -13.17 12.30 -18.23
CA ASN A 164 -12.68 11.53 -19.38
C ASN A 164 -13.18 12.09 -20.74
N SER A 165 -13.50 13.39 -20.80
CA SER A 165 -14.11 14.07 -21.94
C SER A 165 -13.26 13.99 -23.22
N HIS A 166 -11.93 14.08 -23.09
CA HIS A 166 -11.00 14.09 -24.22
C HIS A 166 -10.59 12.71 -24.73
N LEU A 167 -11.03 11.61 -24.09
CA LEU A 167 -10.59 10.26 -24.45
C LEU A 167 -10.80 9.95 -25.94
N ASN A 168 -11.98 10.30 -26.47
CA ASN A 168 -12.32 10.06 -27.87
C ASN A 168 -11.39 10.87 -28.80
N ASN A 169 -11.14 12.14 -28.47
CA ASN A 169 -10.26 13.00 -29.25
C ASN A 169 -8.82 12.47 -29.26
N HIS A 170 -8.29 12.04 -28.12
CA HIS A 170 -6.96 11.44 -28.01
C HIS A 170 -6.85 10.14 -28.80
N PHE A 171 -7.87 9.27 -28.72
CA PHE A 171 -7.92 8.02 -29.46
C PHE A 171 -7.94 8.25 -30.98
N LEU A 172 -8.74 9.21 -31.45
CA LEU A 172 -8.79 9.60 -32.86
C LEU A 172 -7.48 10.24 -33.34
N SER A 173 -6.80 11.04 -32.50
CA SER A 173 -5.50 11.61 -32.85
C SER A 173 -4.44 10.53 -33.01
N LEU A 174 -4.36 9.59 -32.05
CA LEU A 174 -3.43 8.47 -32.12
C LEU A 174 -3.65 7.62 -33.38
N ALA A 175 -4.92 7.34 -33.72
CA ALA A 175 -5.26 6.59 -34.93
C ALA A 175 -4.92 7.33 -36.24
N ARG A 176 -4.79 8.67 -36.23
CA ARG A 176 -4.34 9.45 -37.39
C ARG A 176 -2.81 9.48 -37.53
N GLU A 177 -2.09 9.30 -36.43
CA GLU A 177 -0.61 9.34 -36.39
C GLU A 177 0.04 7.98 -36.65
N LEU A 178 -0.72 6.88 -36.53
CA LEU A 178 -0.33 5.51 -36.89
C LEU A 178 -0.47 5.25 -38.39
#